data_AF-A0A5C8E1R8-F1
#
_entry.id   AF-A0A5C8E1R8-F1
#
_cell.length_a   1.000
_cell.length_b   1.000
_cell.length_c   1.000
_cell.angle_alpha   90.00
_cell.angle_beta   90.00
_cell.angle_gamma   90.00
#
_symmetry.space_group_name_H-M   'P 1'
#
loop_
_entity.id
_entity.type
_entity.pdbx_description
1 polymer ?
#
loop_
_entity_poly.entity_id
_entity_poly.type
_entity_poly.pdbx_seq_one_letter_code
_entity_poly.pdbx_strand_id
1 'polypeptide(L)'
;MNNTKTIFKSLLIMIVAISLFTVSCSKDEGGTKTPTTPTIQKITDANLTETLKALGELGDTSKTAINFGLMTAPANGTASITKAASEDKSLQKVKQTITAVFQTPLVPVSVTVTFAEGGEAAAQGNNKDLVATIVFTAKSGFEFDTTITGGNKYAYNKDAKTATLTLNIKLPQSTSWEQ
;
A
#
# COMPACT_ATOMS: atom_id res chain seq x y z
N MET A 1 5.15 -41.18 -2.12
CA MET A 1 4.16 -40.31 -2.79
C MET A 1 3.55 -39.40 -1.73
N ASN A 2 3.56 -38.07 -1.71
CA ASN A 2 4.16 -37.02 -2.54
C ASN A 2 4.50 -35.90 -1.55
N ASN A 3 5.76 -35.47 -1.51
CA ASN A 3 6.15 -34.25 -0.81
C ASN A 3 5.90 -33.07 -1.76
N THR A 4 4.70 -32.49 -1.71
CA THR A 4 4.39 -31.28 -2.49
C THR A 4 5.09 -30.10 -1.83
N LYS A 5 6.33 -29.86 -2.26
CA LYS A 5 7.03 -28.59 -2.03
C LYS A 5 6.23 -27.51 -2.76
N THR A 6 5.55 -26.65 -2.01
CA THR A 6 4.99 -25.41 -2.53
C THR A 6 6.15 -24.51 -2.92
N ILE A 7 6.61 -24.69 -4.15
CA ILE A 7 7.41 -23.71 -4.87
C ILE A 7 6.52 -22.47 -5.02
N PHE A 8 6.56 -21.60 -4.03
CA PHE A 8 6.41 -20.17 -4.26
C PHE A 8 7.51 -19.81 -5.25
N LYS A 9 7.18 -19.96 -6.54
CA LYS A 9 7.95 -19.43 -7.65
C LYS A 9 7.91 -17.93 -7.44
N SER A 10 8.94 -17.48 -6.75
CA SER A 10 9.34 -16.11 -6.49
C SER A 10 8.86 -15.21 -7.62
N LEU A 11 7.77 -14.48 -7.38
CA LEU A 11 7.49 -13.28 -8.15
C LEU A 11 8.45 -12.23 -7.59
N LEU A 12 9.70 -12.34 -8.02
CA LEU A 12 10.74 -11.37 -7.78
C LEU A 12 10.32 -10.11 -8.55
N ILE A 13 9.50 -9.27 -7.93
CA ILE A 13 9.21 -7.94 -8.47
C ILE A 13 10.52 -7.18 -8.31
N MET A 14 11.32 -7.19 -9.37
CA MET A 14 12.48 -6.33 -9.54
C MET A 14 11.95 -4.90 -9.61
N ILE A 15 11.69 -4.31 -8.45
CA ILE A 15 11.52 -2.87 -8.33
C ILE A 15 12.84 -2.29 -8.82
N VAL A 16 12.78 -1.60 -9.96
CA VAL A 16 13.90 -0.82 -10.49
C VAL A 16 14.35 0.10 -9.36
N ALA A 17 15.45 -0.30 -8.71
CA ALA A 17 16.21 0.59 -7.88
C ALA A 17 16.57 1.76 -8.78
N ILE A 18 16.02 2.94 -8.47
CA ILE A 18 16.49 4.20 -9.02
C ILE A 18 17.98 4.24 -8.72
N SER A 19 18.75 3.88 -9.74
CA SER A 19 20.19 3.98 -9.74
C SER A 19 20.52 5.47 -9.69
N LEU A 20 21.25 5.89 -8.66
CA LEU A 20 22.47 6.69 -8.79
C LEU A 20 22.91 7.14 -7.39
N PHE A 21 23.53 6.24 -6.62
CA PHE A 21 24.65 6.64 -5.77
C PHE A 21 25.61 5.47 -5.73
N THR A 22 26.44 5.37 -6.77
CA THR A 22 27.76 4.78 -6.61
C THR A 22 28.45 5.62 -5.53
N VAL A 23 28.40 5.15 -4.28
CA VAL A 23 29.39 5.55 -3.28
C VAL A 23 30.72 5.01 -3.80
N SER A 24 31.34 5.80 -4.67
CA SER A 24 32.76 5.68 -4.93
C SER A 24 33.42 5.99 -3.60
N CYS A 25 33.79 4.94 -2.86
CA CYS A 25 34.81 5.04 -1.83
C CYS A 25 36.14 5.30 -2.53
N SER A 26 36.27 6.47 -3.14
CA SER A 26 37.54 7.01 -3.57
C SER A 26 38.29 7.35 -2.28
N LYS A 27 39.17 6.43 -1.89
CA LYS A 27 40.30 6.68 -1.02
C LYS A 27 41.13 7.81 -1.65
N ASP A 28 41.49 8.80 -0.82
CA ASP A 28 42.47 9.87 -1.10
C ASP A 28 42.03 10.93 -2.14
N GLU A 29 42.33 12.24 -2.08
CA GLU A 29 43.34 13.04 -1.36
C GLU A 29 42.74 14.44 -1.08
N GLY A 30 42.83 14.96 0.14
CA GLY A 30 42.97 16.40 0.44
C GLY A 30 42.11 17.49 -0.24
N GLY A 31 40.97 17.20 -0.86
CA GLY A 31 40.11 18.20 -1.51
C GLY A 31 38.97 18.65 -0.60
N THR A 32 38.78 19.97 -0.46
CA THR A 32 37.64 20.64 0.19
C THR A 32 36.32 20.38 -0.55
N LYS A 33 35.90 19.12 -0.64
CA LYS A 33 34.53 18.78 -0.97
C LYS A 33 33.71 19.05 0.28
N THR A 34 33.07 20.21 0.32
CA THR A 34 32.06 20.54 1.33
C THR A 34 31.09 19.35 1.41
N PRO A 35 30.92 18.71 2.58
CA PRO A 35 29.97 17.63 2.72
C PRO A 35 28.59 18.15 2.30
N THR A 36 28.03 17.62 1.21
CA THR A 36 26.65 17.92 0.84
C THR A 36 25.75 17.20 1.82
N THR A 37 25.00 17.96 2.62
CA THR A 37 23.94 17.40 3.47
C THR A 37 23.04 16.52 2.61
N PRO A 38 22.77 15.26 3.00
CA PRO A 38 21.85 14.40 2.27
C PRO A 38 20.52 15.13 2.07
N THR A 39 20.10 15.28 0.81
CA THR A 39 18.83 15.95 0.50
C THR A 39 17.69 15.01 0.87
N ILE A 40 16.81 15.44 1.78
CA ILE A 40 15.62 14.68 2.14
C ILE A 40 14.69 14.64 0.93
N GLN A 41 14.26 13.44 0.54
CA GLN A 41 13.35 13.25 -0.57
C GLN A 41 11.89 13.42 -0.11
N LYS A 42 11.12 14.18 -0.89
CA LYS A 42 9.74 14.52 -0.57
C LYS A 42 8.77 13.50 -1.15
N ILE A 43 7.84 13.01 -0.33
CA ILE A 43 6.76 12.12 -0.73
C ILE A 43 5.49 12.96 -0.90
N THR A 44 4.95 12.97 -2.12
CA THR A 44 3.70 13.68 -2.43
C THR A 44 2.49 12.76 -2.31
N ASP A 45 1.29 13.35 -2.26
CA ASP A 45 0.02 12.59 -2.30
C ASP A 45 -0.12 11.78 -3.60
N ALA A 46 0.42 12.28 -4.71
CA ALA A 46 0.44 11.63 -6.01
C ALA A 46 1.33 10.39 -5.96
N ASN A 47 2.53 10.49 -5.37
CA ASN A 47 3.42 9.33 -5.24
C ASN A 47 2.75 8.19 -4.44
N LEU A 48 2.06 8.49 -3.34
CA LEU A 48 1.33 7.47 -2.58
C LEU A 48 0.17 6.88 -3.39
N THR A 49 -0.61 7.73 -4.07
CA THR A 49 -1.78 7.28 -4.84
C THR A 49 -1.36 6.39 -6.00
N GLU A 50 -0.32 6.78 -6.72
CA GLU A 50 0.25 6.01 -7.84
C GLU A 50 0.85 4.70 -7.36
N THR A 51 1.59 4.70 -6.25
CA THR A 51 2.15 3.48 -5.65
C THR A 51 1.05 2.47 -5.30
N LEU A 52 -0.06 2.94 -4.69
CA LEU A 52 -1.20 2.08 -4.40
C LEU A 52 -1.84 1.53 -5.68
N LYS A 53 -2.13 2.40 -6.66
CA LYS A 53 -2.76 1.97 -7.92
C LYS A 53 -1.88 1.00 -8.71
N ALA A 54 -0.56 1.18 -8.66
CA ALA A 54 0.40 0.31 -9.32
C ALA A 54 0.44 -1.12 -8.75
N LEU A 55 -0.12 -1.36 -7.55
CA LEU A 55 -0.32 -2.72 -7.05
C LEU A 55 -1.26 -3.53 -7.95
N GLY A 56 -2.17 -2.86 -8.67
CA GLY A 56 -3.04 -3.49 -9.67
C GLY A 56 -3.92 -4.61 -9.09
N GLU A 57 -4.08 -5.67 -9.86
CA GLU A 57 -4.82 -6.88 -9.48
C GLU A 57 -3.98 -7.78 -8.58
N LEU A 58 -4.51 -8.08 -7.40
CA LEU A 58 -3.90 -8.96 -6.41
C LEU A 58 -4.86 -10.11 -6.11
N GLY A 59 -4.32 -11.32 -5.99
CA GLY A 59 -5.08 -12.54 -5.74
C GLY A 59 -4.20 -13.77 -5.93
N ASP A 60 -4.84 -14.93 -6.02
CA ASP A 60 -4.16 -16.15 -6.47
C ASP A 60 -4.31 -16.32 -8.00
N THR A 61 -3.78 -17.41 -8.53
CA THR A 61 -3.87 -17.71 -9.97
C THR A 61 -5.30 -17.97 -10.46
N SER A 62 -6.26 -18.13 -9.55
CA SER A 62 -7.63 -18.53 -9.88
C SER A 62 -8.56 -17.33 -10.00
N LYS A 63 -8.44 -16.36 -9.08
CA LYS A 63 -9.27 -15.15 -9.07
C LYS A 63 -8.55 -13.97 -8.41
N THR A 64 -8.77 -12.79 -8.97
CA THR A 64 -8.43 -11.50 -8.35
C THR A 64 -9.22 -11.34 -7.05
N ALA A 65 -8.52 -11.16 -5.94
CA ALA A 65 -9.10 -10.86 -4.64
C ALA A 65 -9.36 -9.36 -4.47
N ILE A 66 -8.50 -8.50 -4.99
CA ILE A 66 -8.69 -7.06 -4.98
C ILE A 66 -7.91 -6.40 -6.11
N ASN A 67 -8.47 -5.36 -6.73
CA ASN A 67 -7.78 -4.56 -7.73
C ASN A 67 -7.58 -3.11 -7.24
N PHE A 68 -6.37 -2.79 -6.81
CA PHE A 68 -6.00 -1.42 -6.40
C PHE A 68 -5.93 -0.44 -7.57
N GLY A 69 -5.79 -0.92 -8.81
CA GLY A 69 -5.87 -0.09 -10.01
C GLY A 69 -7.24 0.60 -10.16
N LEU A 70 -8.29 0.01 -9.57
CA LEU A 70 -9.65 0.56 -9.54
C LEU A 70 -9.92 1.50 -8.35
N MET A 71 -8.89 1.80 -7.54
CA MET A 71 -9.04 2.71 -6.40
C MET A 71 -9.44 4.10 -6.87
N THR A 72 -10.48 4.67 -6.25
CA THR A 72 -10.84 6.07 -6.46
C THR A 72 -9.71 7.00 -6.02
N ALA A 73 -9.67 8.23 -6.55
CA ALA A 73 -8.76 9.23 -6.01
C ALA A 73 -9.08 9.45 -4.51
N PRO A 74 -8.07 9.47 -3.62
CA PRO A 74 -8.30 9.77 -2.22
C PRO A 74 -8.85 11.18 -2.02
N ALA A 75 -9.81 11.31 -1.12
CA ALA A 75 -10.38 12.58 -0.70
C ALA A 75 -10.79 12.50 0.77
N ASN A 76 -10.43 13.52 1.55
CA ASN A 76 -10.67 13.60 3.00
C ASN A 76 -10.20 12.34 3.75
N GLY A 77 -9.00 11.86 3.42
CA GLY A 77 -8.42 10.65 4.02
C GLY A 77 -9.13 9.34 3.64
N THR A 78 -10.00 9.34 2.63
CA THR A 78 -10.81 8.18 2.25
C THR A 78 -10.68 7.86 0.76
N ALA A 79 -10.66 6.58 0.42
CA ALA A 79 -10.83 6.08 -0.94
C ALA A 79 -11.78 4.87 -0.96
N SER A 80 -12.16 4.43 -2.16
CA SER A 80 -12.94 3.22 -2.34
C SER A 80 -12.40 2.36 -3.48
N ILE A 81 -12.60 1.05 -3.38
CA ILE A 81 -12.52 0.09 -4.48
C ILE A 81 -13.88 -0.60 -4.56
N THR A 82 -14.48 -0.62 -5.74
CA THR A 82 -15.66 -1.46 -5.99
C THR A 82 -15.20 -2.71 -6.70
N LYS A 83 -15.40 -3.86 -6.05
CA LYS A 83 -15.02 -5.15 -6.59
C LYS A 83 -15.85 -5.48 -7.83
N ALA A 84 -15.25 -6.08 -8.84
CA ALA A 84 -16.00 -6.59 -9.98
C ALA A 84 -16.76 -7.88 -9.58
N ALA A 85 -17.86 -8.18 -10.28
CA ALA A 85 -18.68 -9.36 -9.98
C ALA A 85 -17.93 -10.69 -10.17
N SER A 86 -16.89 -10.70 -11.02
CA SER A 86 -16.02 -11.84 -11.29
C SER A 86 -14.92 -12.05 -10.24
N GLU A 87 -14.65 -11.06 -9.40
CA GLU A 87 -13.61 -11.16 -8.38
C GLU A 87 -14.02 -12.07 -7.21
N ASP A 88 -13.01 -12.52 -6.47
CA ASP A 88 -13.18 -13.31 -5.26
C ASP A 88 -13.90 -12.50 -4.17
N LYS A 89 -14.92 -13.08 -3.52
CA LYS A 89 -15.70 -12.43 -2.47
C LYS A 89 -15.43 -13.04 -1.09
N SER A 90 -14.44 -13.93 -0.96
CA SER A 90 -14.02 -14.44 0.35
C SER A 90 -13.43 -13.30 1.18
N LEU A 91 -14.11 -12.94 2.26
CA LEU A 91 -13.69 -11.86 3.16
C LEU A 91 -12.29 -12.14 3.70
N GLN A 92 -12.03 -13.40 4.08
CA GLN A 92 -10.74 -13.82 4.60
C GLN A 92 -9.64 -13.66 3.55
N LYS A 93 -9.87 -14.11 2.32
CA LYS A 93 -8.89 -14.03 1.24
C LYS A 93 -8.56 -12.58 0.87
N VAL A 94 -9.55 -11.69 0.84
CA VAL A 94 -9.32 -10.25 0.59
C VAL A 94 -8.46 -9.64 1.71
N LYS A 95 -8.81 -9.88 2.99
CA LYS A 95 -8.02 -9.39 4.13
C LYS A 95 -6.58 -9.90 4.08
N GLN A 96 -6.38 -11.20 3.84
CA GLN A 96 -5.05 -11.81 3.77
C GLN A 96 -4.22 -11.25 2.61
N THR A 97 -4.83 -11.07 1.44
CA THR A 97 -4.15 -10.51 0.25
C THR A 97 -3.63 -9.10 0.53
N ILE A 98 -4.47 -8.25 1.13
CA ILE A 98 -4.10 -6.88 1.51
C ILE A 98 -2.99 -6.90 2.56
N THR A 99 -3.10 -7.73 3.61
CA THR A 99 -2.06 -7.84 4.63
C THR A 99 -0.73 -8.28 4.02
N ALA A 100 -0.74 -9.29 3.16
CA ALA A 100 0.46 -9.83 2.53
C ALA A 100 1.17 -8.82 1.62
N VAL A 101 0.41 -8.04 0.81
CA VAL A 101 1.04 -7.06 -0.07
C VAL A 101 1.74 -5.96 0.72
N PHE A 102 1.18 -5.52 1.85
CA PHE A 102 1.76 -4.47 2.68
C PHE A 102 2.83 -4.95 3.67
N GLN A 103 2.99 -6.27 3.86
CA GLN A 103 4.17 -6.83 4.51
C GLN A 103 5.43 -6.69 3.64
N THR A 104 5.27 -6.58 2.32
CA THR A 104 6.40 -6.32 1.42
C THR A 104 6.83 -4.87 1.57
N PRO A 105 8.11 -4.57 1.81
CA PRO A 105 8.58 -3.20 1.97
C PRO A 105 8.28 -2.35 0.73
N LEU A 106 7.39 -1.37 0.86
CA LEU A 106 7.23 -0.32 -0.13
C LEU A 106 8.35 0.72 0.10
N VAL A 107 8.88 1.33 -0.96
CA VAL A 107 9.78 2.49 -0.87
C VAL A 107 9.05 3.59 -1.61
N PRO A 108 8.83 4.76 -1.00
CA PRO A 108 9.56 5.34 0.16
C PRO A 108 8.94 5.15 1.56
N VAL A 109 7.89 4.32 1.72
CA VAL A 109 7.10 4.23 2.96
C VAL A 109 7.01 2.81 3.53
N SER A 110 6.98 2.67 4.86
CA SER A 110 6.43 1.46 5.49
C SER A 110 4.93 1.60 5.68
N VAL A 111 4.20 0.48 5.63
CA VAL A 111 2.74 0.46 5.74
C VAL A 111 2.28 -0.46 6.86
N THR A 112 1.34 0.03 7.66
CA THR A 112 0.55 -0.79 8.57
C THR A 112 -0.90 -0.79 8.09
N VAL A 113 -1.55 -1.95 8.09
CA VAL A 113 -2.97 -2.08 7.77
C VAL A 113 -3.73 -2.68 8.94
N THR A 114 -4.87 -2.08 9.27
CA THR A 114 -5.86 -2.64 10.19
C THR A 114 -7.22 -2.69 9.52
N PHE A 115 -8.08 -3.59 9.95
CA PHE A 115 -9.46 -3.69 9.45
C PHE A 115 -10.44 -3.34 10.56
N ALA A 116 -11.54 -2.69 10.21
CA ALA A 116 -12.62 -2.44 11.16
C ALA A 116 -13.22 -3.77 11.67
N GLU A 117 -13.60 -3.78 12.95
CA GLU A 117 -14.22 -4.92 13.64
C GLU A 117 -15.51 -4.44 14.35
N GLY A 118 -16.49 -5.33 14.53
CA GLY A 118 -17.78 -5.02 15.19
C GLY A 118 -18.98 -4.90 14.24
N GLY A 119 -20.17 -4.59 14.80
CA GLY A 119 -21.47 -4.82 14.17
C GLY A 119 -21.74 -4.15 12.81
N GLU A 120 -21.08 -3.03 12.51
CA GLU A 120 -21.21 -2.34 11.20
C GLU A 120 -20.11 -2.74 10.19
N ALA A 121 -19.14 -3.58 10.58
CA ALA A 121 -18.06 -4.01 9.71
C ALA A 121 -18.48 -5.15 8.76
N ALA A 122 -17.74 -5.32 7.66
CA ALA A 122 -17.87 -6.49 6.79
C ALA A 122 -17.74 -7.80 7.58
N ALA A 123 -18.75 -8.66 7.41
CA ALA A 123 -18.81 -9.99 7.97
C ALA A 123 -19.35 -10.97 6.92
N GLN A 124 -19.04 -12.25 7.06
CA GLN A 124 -19.54 -13.29 6.17
C GLN A 124 -21.08 -13.23 6.10
N GLY A 125 -21.62 -13.33 4.89
CA GLY A 125 -23.06 -13.27 4.62
C GLY A 125 -23.66 -11.86 4.55
N ASN A 126 -22.92 -10.80 4.90
CA ASN A 126 -23.39 -9.42 4.78
C ASN A 126 -22.79 -8.69 3.56
N ASN A 127 -23.34 -7.53 3.23
CA ASN A 127 -22.92 -6.67 2.12
C ASN A 127 -22.29 -5.35 2.60
N LYS A 128 -21.82 -5.30 3.84
CA LYS A 128 -21.17 -4.11 4.41
C LYS A 128 -19.79 -3.92 3.79
N ASP A 129 -19.34 -2.68 3.70
CA ASP A 129 -18.00 -2.39 3.18
C ASP A 129 -16.93 -2.99 4.09
N LEU A 130 -15.92 -3.63 3.48
CA LEU A 130 -14.69 -3.95 4.21
C LEU A 130 -13.87 -2.67 4.31
N VAL A 131 -13.69 -2.17 5.53
CA VAL A 131 -12.93 -0.95 5.80
C VAL A 131 -11.53 -1.31 6.25
N ALA A 132 -10.53 -0.89 5.49
CA ALA A 132 -9.12 -1.01 5.82
C ALA A 132 -8.50 0.36 6.11
N THR A 133 -7.87 0.51 7.26
CA THR A 133 -7.08 1.70 7.61
C THR A 133 -5.62 1.43 7.26
N ILE A 134 -5.10 2.19 6.29
CA ILE A 134 -3.74 2.08 5.79
C ILE A 134 -2.94 3.27 6.31
N VAL A 135 -1.92 3.00 7.13
CA VAL A 135 -1.05 4.02 7.73
C VAL A 135 0.31 3.96 7.06
N PHE A 136 0.72 5.06 6.44
CA PHE A 136 2.02 5.25 5.81
C PHE A 136 2.97 5.97 6.77
N THR A 137 4.16 5.43 6.92
CA THR A 137 5.27 6.08 7.63
C THR A 137 6.44 6.25 6.67
N ALA A 138 6.94 7.48 6.52
CA ALA A 138 8.10 7.75 5.69
C ALA A 138 9.34 7.02 6.23
N LYS A 139 10.10 6.35 5.36
CA LYS A 139 11.37 5.72 5.73
C LYS A 139 12.47 6.78 5.89
N SER A 140 13.58 6.40 6.52
CA SER A 140 14.76 7.26 6.65
C SER A 140 15.21 7.80 5.28
N GLY A 141 15.54 9.10 5.23
CA GLY A 141 15.87 9.81 4.00
C GLY A 141 14.67 10.38 3.24
N PHE A 142 13.44 10.14 3.72
CA PHE A 142 12.21 10.66 3.12
C PHE A 142 11.34 11.40 4.14
N GLU A 143 10.49 12.31 3.64
CA GLU A 143 9.45 12.96 4.43
C GLU A 143 8.22 13.29 3.58
N PHE A 144 7.05 13.36 4.20
CA PHE A 144 5.83 13.82 3.53
C PHE A 144 5.92 15.31 3.22
N ASP A 145 5.47 15.70 2.04
CA ASP A 145 5.46 17.09 1.59
C ASP A 145 4.16 17.81 1.98
N THR A 146 4.03 19.07 1.57
CA THR A 146 2.86 19.90 1.90
C THR A 146 1.55 19.40 1.27
N THR A 147 1.59 18.64 0.19
CA THR A 147 0.38 18.02 -0.41
C THR A 147 -0.23 16.96 0.51
N ILE A 148 0.57 16.41 1.43
CA ILE A 148 0.10 15.49 2.48
C ILE A 148 -0.07 16.24 3.81
N THR A 149 0.93 17.00 4.28
CA THR A 149 0.89 17.58 5.63
C THR A 149 -0.13 18.71 5.79
N GLY A 150 -0.51 19.37 4.69
CA GLY A 150 -1.53 20.42 4.66
C GLY A 150 -2.64 20.15 3.64
N GLY A 151 -2.59 19.02 2.93
CA GLY A 151 -3.63 18.62 1.99
C GLY A 151 -4.77 17.86 2.65
N ASN A 152 -5.72 17.41 1.83
CA ASN A 152 -6.92 16.71 2.28
C ASN A 152 -7.05 15.29 1.70
N LYS A 153 -6.21 14.86 0.75
CA LYS A 153 -6.31 13.52 0.15
C LYS A 153 -6.06 12.40 1.16
N TYR A 154 -5.08 12.61 2.03
CA TYR A 154 -4.71 11.71 3.12
C TYR A 154 -4.91 12.44 4.46
N ALA A 155 -5.28 11.70 5.50
CA ALA A 155 -5.34 12.25 6.85
C ALA A 155 -3.94 12.24 7.47
N TYR A 156 -3.36 13.41 7.72
CA TYR A 156 -2.01 13.53 8.27
C TYR A 156 -2.03 13.68 9.80
N ASN A 157 -1.26 12.86 10.51
CA ASN A 157 -0.99 13.00 11.93
C ASN A 157 0.40 13.62 12.12
N LYS A 158 0.45 14.86 12.61
CA LYS A 158 1.70 15.61 12.80
C LYS A 158 2.62 15.03 13.87
N ASP A 159 2.04 14.49 14.95
CA ASP A 159 2.79 13.97 16.09
C ASP A 159 3.44 12.63 15.74
N ALA A 160 2.69 11.74 15.10
CA ALA A 160 3.17 10.45 14.64
C ALA A 160 3.96 10.53 13.32
N LYS A 161 3.88 11.67 12.61
CA LYS A 161 4.42 11.87 11.25
C LYS A 161 3.93 10.80 10.26
N THR A 162 2.64 10.46 10.33
CA THR A 162 2.02 9.44 9.47
C THR A 162 0.94 10.03 8.58
N ALA A 163 0.80 9.47 7.38
CA ALA A 163 -0.33 9.72 6.50
C ALA A 163 -1.27 8.51 6.56
N THR A 164 -2.58 8.74 6.66
CA THR A 164 -3.58 7.68 6.79
C THR A 164 -4.57 7.72 5.64
N LEU A 165 -4.91 6.55 5.11
CA LEU A 165 -5.98 6.34 4.15
C LEU A 165 -6.97 5.30 4.68
N THR A 166 -8.24 5.66 4.78
CA THR A 166 -9.34 4.73 4.97
C THR A 166 -9.81 4.23 3.61
N LEU A 167 -9.58 2.95 3.32
CA LEU A 167 -9.98 2.30 2.08
C LEU A 167 -11.26 1.50 2.31
N ASN A 168 -12.34 1.87 1.64
CA ASN A 168 -13.60 1.13 1.65
C ASN A 168 -13.66 0.18 0.46
N ILE A 169 -13.75 -1.11 0.73
CA ILE A 169 -13.84 -2.15 -0.29
C ILE A 169 -15.28 -2.61 -0.36
N LYS A 170 -15.90 -2.30 -1.50
CA LYS A 170 -17.33 -2.47 -1.75
C LYS A 170 -17.55 -3.69 -2.60
N LEU A 171 -18.58 -4.46 -2.28
CA LEU A 171 -19.08 -5.51 -3.16
C LEU A 171 -20.03 -4.91 -4.21
N PRO A 172 -20.22 -5.59 -5.35
CA PRO A 172 -21.34 -5.30 -6.24
C PRO A 172 -22.67 -5.33 -5.50
N GLN A 173 -23.64 -4.54 -5.98
CA GLN A 173 -25.00 -4.51 -5.44
C GLN A 173 -25.60 -5.92 -5.33
N SER A 174 -26.35 -6.15 -4.25
CA SER A 174 -27.04 -7.42 -3.97
C SER A 174 -26.14 -8.65 -3.85
N THR A 175 -24.86 -8.47 -3.51
CA THR A 175 -23.95 -9.58 -3.18
C THR A 175 -23.46 -9.46 -1.73
N SER A 176 -23.07 -10.60 -1.16
CA SER A 176 -22.55 -10.68 0.21
C SER A 176 -21.13 -11.26 0.20
N TRP A 177 -20.40 -10.95 1.27
CA TRP A 177 -19.10 -11.55 1.54
C TRP A 177 -19.24 -13.06 1.74
N GLU A 178 -18.35 -13.81 1.10
CA GLU A 178 -18.24 -15.26 1.20
C GLU A 178 -17.24 -15.66 2.29
N GLN A 179 -17.25 -16.95 2.62
CA GLN A 179 -16.42 -17.50 3.69
C GLN A 179 -14.92 -17.33 3.41
#